data_AF-A0A376X4H8-F1
#
_entry.id   AF-A0A376X4H8-F1
#
_cell.length_a   1.000
_cell.length_b   1.000
_cell.length_c   1.000
_cell.angle_alpha   90.00
_cell.angle_beta   90.00
_cell.angle_gamma   90.00
#
_symmetry.space_group_name_H-M   'P 1'
#
loop_
_entity.id
_entity.type
_entity.pdbx_description
1 polymer ?
#
loop_
_entity_poly.entity_id
_entity_poly.type
_entity_poly.pdbx_seq_one_letter_code
_entity_poly.pdbx_strand_id
1 'polypeptide(L)'
;MQSKGTTIARSHCNIEPVSGLKNLQNLQAVLARRQAGFECEIVAFPQHGLLLSKSEPLMREAMQAGAHYVGGLDPTSVDGAMEKSLDTMFQIALDYDKGVDIHLHETTPAGVAAIIIWLKR
;
A
#
# COMPACT_ATOMS: atom_id res chain seq x y z
N MET A 1 -9.50 -12.38 -15.60
CA MET A 1 -8.12 -12.76 -15.21
C MET A 1 -7.98 -14.27 -15.13
N GLN A 2 -8.72 -14.95 -14.24
CA GLN A 2 -8.64 -16.41 -14.09
C GLN A 2 -8.94 -17.20 -15.37
N SER A 3 -9.99 -16.83 -16.12
CA SER A 3 -10.31 -17.45 -17.43
C SER A 3 -9.26 -17.22 -18.52
N LYS A 4 -8.23 -16.42 -18.24
CA LYS A 4 -7.08 -16.13 -19.12
C LYS A 4 -5.76 -16.64 -18.53
N GLY A 5 -5.81 -17.51 -17.51
CA GLY A 5 -4.64 -18.19 -16.96
C GLY A 5 -3.96 -17.50 -15.78
N THR A 6 -4.40 -16.31 -15.36
CA THR A 6 -3.86 -15.68 -14.14
C THR A 6 -4.42 -16.34 -12.89
N THR A 7 -3.57 -16.97 -12.09
CA THR A 7 -3.94 -17.65 -10.85
C THR A 7 -3.52 -16.88 -9.59
N ILE A 8 -2.59 -15.95 -9.69
CA ILE A 8 -2.13 -15.11 -8.58
C ILE A 8 -2.14 -13.65 -9.04
N ALA A 9 -2.62 -12.76 -8.17
CA ALA A 9 -2.54 -11.32 -8.36
C ALA A 9 -2.15 -10.61 -7.07
N ARG A 10 -1.64 -9.39 -7.20
CA ARG A 10 -1.52 -8.44 -6.11
C ARG A 10 -2.22 -7.16 -6.52
N SER A 11 -3.10 -6.65 -5.67
CA SER A 11 -3.86 -5.43 -5.93
C SER A 11 -3.63 -4.41 -4.84
N HIS A 12 -3.31 -3.19 -5.25
CA HIS A 12 -3.40 -2.03 -4.38
C HIS A 12 -4.86 -1.70 -4.10
N CYS A 13 -5.17 -1.39 -2.85
CA CYS A 13 -6.51 -1.04 -2.38
C CYS A 13 -6.44 0.28 -1.64
N ASN A 14 -7.22 1.26 -2.12
CA ASN A 14 -7.15 2.62 -1.62
C ASN A 14 -7.65 2.73 -0.18
N ILE A 15 -6.77 3.21 0.69
CA ILE A 15 -7.03 3.53 2.09
C ILE A 15 -6.84 5.04 2.27
N GLU A 16 -7.94 5.76 2.43
CA GLU A 16 -7.94 7.23 2.53
C GLU A 16 -9.21 7.73 3.25
N PRO A 17 -9.26 8.98 3.74
CA PRO A 17 -10.31 9.45 4.63
C PRO A 17 -11.74 9.40 4.09
N VAL A 18 -11.95 9.52 2.78
CA VAL A 18 -13.29 9.51 2.17
C VAL A 18 -13.88 8.10 2.19
N SER A 19 -13.09 7.08 1.83
CA SER A 19 -13.54 5.69 1.76
C SER A 19 -13.34 4.92 3.07
N GLY A 20 -12.42 5.38 3.94
CA GLY A 20 -11.94 4.62 5.09
C GLY A 20 -11.48 3.22 4.66
N LEU A 21 -12.01 2.19 5.33
CA LEU A 21 -11.74 0.78 5.02
C LEU A 21 -12.77 0.13 4.07
N LYS A 22 -13.76 0.88 3.59
CA LYS A 22 -14.88 0.30 2.83
C LYS A 22 -14.41 -0.41 1.55
N ASN A 23 -13.40 0.13 0.88
CA ASN A 23 -12.80 -0.48 -0.30
C ASN A 23 -12.15 -1.83 0.03
N LEU A 24 -11.41 -1.89 1.15
CA LEU A 24 -10.76 -3.11 1.63
C LEU A 24 -11.79 -4.18 1.96
N GLN A 25 -12.83 -3.83 2.73
CA GLN A 25 -13.89 -4.74 3.11
C GLN A 25 -14.63 -5.32 1.90
N ASN A 26 -14.96 -4.46 0.93
CA ASN A 26 -15.60 -4.89 -0.31
C ASN A 26 -14.69 -5.83 -1.11
N LEU A 27 -13.40 -5.48 -1.24
CA LEU A 27 -12.43 -6.32 -1.94
C LEU A 27 -12.32 -7.69 -1.27
N GLN A 28 -12.12 -7.74 0.05
CA GLN A 28 -12.06 -8.99 0.81
C GLN A 28 -13.33 -9.83 0.65
N ALA A 29 -14.52 -9.20 0.69
CA ALA A 29 -15.79 -9.90 0.50
C ALA A 29 -15.94 -10.50 -0.91
N VAL A 30 -15.48 -9.79 -1.95
CA VAL A 30 -15.45 -10.32 -3.33
C VAL A 30 -14.46 -11.47 -3.44
N LEU A 31 -13.27 -11.31 -2.84
CA LEU A 31 -12.22 -12.31 -2.85
C LEU A 31 -12.62 -13.59 -2.10
N ALA A 32 -13.41 -13.50 -1.03
CA ALA A 32 -13.93 -14.66 -0.30
C ALA A 32 -14.99 -15.47 -1.08
N ARG A 33 -15.67 -14.85 -2.05
CA ARG A 33 -16.74 -15.48 -2.84
C ARG A 33 -16.25 -16.08 -4.17
N ARG A 34 -14.97 -15.94 -4.48
CA ARG A 34 -14.40 -16.37 -5.77
C ARG A 34 -14.22 -17.89 -5.84
N GLN A 35 -14.15 -18.41 -7.07
CA GLN A 35 -13.84 -19.83 -7.29
C GLN A 35 -12.40 -20.15 -6.84
N ALA A 36 -12.20 -21.38 -6.38
CA ALA A 36 -10.88 -21.88 -6.02
C ALA A 36 -9.87 -21.75 -7.19
N GLY A 37 -8.58 -21.67 -6.87
CA GLY A 37 -7.51 -21.55 -7.87
C GLY A 37 -7.20 -20.12 -8.34
N PHE A 38 -7.67 -19.11 -7.60
CA PHE A 38 -7.17 -17.74 -7.71
C PHE A 38 -6.77 -17.23 -6.33
N GLU A 39 -5.58 -16.64 -6.23
CA GLU A 39 -5.03 -16.00 -5.05
C GLU A 39 -4.84 -14.52 -5.31
N CYS A 40 -5.11 -13.70 -4.30
CA CYS A 40 -4.96 -12.25 -4.42
C CYS A 40 -4.43 -11.69 -3.12
N GLU A 41 -3.25 -11.07 -3.21
CA GLU A 41 -2.66 -10.28 -2.14
C GLU A 41 -3.17 -8.84 -2.24
N ILE A 42 -3.26 -8.16 -1.09
CA ILE A 42 -3.79 -6.80 -0.99
C ILE A 42 -2.73 -5.91 -0.38
N VAL A 43 -2.39 -4.83 -1.09
CA VAL A 43 -1.57 -3.74 -0.58
C VAL A 43 -2.50 -2.65 -0.06
N ALA A 44 -2.42 -2.31 1.23
CA ALA A 44 -3.08 -1.12 1.77
C ALA A 44 -2.38 0.10 1.16
N PHE A 45 -3.09 0.94 0.41
CA PHE A 45 -2.45 1.94 -0.45
C PHE A 45 -2.99 3.36 -0.22
N PRO A 46 -2.15 4.32 0.25
CA PRO A 46 -2.55 5.70 0.45
C PRO A 46 -2.42 6.50 -0.86
N GLN A 47 -3.37 6.35 -1.78
CA GLN A 47 -3.37 6.98 -3.12
C GLN A 47 -3.21 8.52 -3.08
N HIS A 48 -3.62 9.18 -2.00
CA HIS A 48 -3.49 10.65 -1.86
C HIS A 48 -2.30 11.05 -0.96
N GLY A 49 -1.30 10.17 -0.81
CA GLY A 49 -0.14 10.37 0.06
C GLY A 49 -0.40 9.93 1.50
N LEU A 50 0.58 9.31 2.15
CA LEU A 50 0.44 8.82 3.52
C LEU A 50 0.33 9.97 4.52
N LEU A 51 1.21 10.96 4.37
CA LEU A 51 1.29 12.14 5.23
C LEU A 51 0.31 13.23 4.78
N LEU A 52 0.24 13.47 3.46
CA LEU A 52 -0.61 14.52 2.89
C LEU A 52 -2.08 14.31 3.26
N SER A 53 -2.58 13.09 3.08
CA SER A 53 -3.96 12.74 3.41
C SER A 53 -4.20 12.36 4.87
N LYS A 54 -3.14 12.36 5.70
CA LYS A 54 -3.18 11.91 7.11
C LYS A 54 -3.74 10.50 7.27
N SER A 55 -3.39 9.61 6.33
CA SER A 55 -3.95 8.25 6.26
C SER A 55 -3.26 7.24 7.17
N GLU A 56 -2.20 7.61 7.89
CA GLU A 56 -1.46 6.67 8.77
C GLU A 56 -2.37 5.85 9.71
N PRO A 57 -3.32 6.44 10.47
CA PRO A 57 -4.19 5.65 11.35
C PRO A 57 -5.03 4.62 10.57
N LEU A 58 -5.60 5.03 9.44
CA LEU A 58 -6.40 4.16 8.58
C LEU A 58 -5.56 3.05 7.94
N MET A 59 -4.31 3.33 7.58
CA MET A 59 -3.37 2.33 7.08
C MET A 59 -3.09 1.27 8.15
N ARG A 60 -2.89 1.67 9.41
CA ARG A 60 -2.72 0.74 10.54
C ARG A 60 -3.98 -0.09 10.76
N GLU A 61 -5.17 0.52 10.69
CA GLU A 61 -6.43 -0.23 10.76
C GLU A 61 -6.59 -1.21 9.59
N ALA A 62 -6.15 -0.85 8.37
CA ALA A 62 -6.15 -1.74 7.22
C ALA A 62 -5.23 -2.95 7.41
N MET A 63 -4.06 -2.76 8.04
CA MET A 63 -3.17 -3.86 8.40
C MET A 63 -3.81 -4.80 9.44
N GLN A 64 -4.44 -4.25 10.48
CA GLN A 64 -5.20 -5.04 11.45
C GLN A 64 -6.36 -5.81 10.82
N ALA A 65 -7.00 -5.21 9.80
CA ALA A 65 -8.08 -5.83 9.04
C ALA A 65 -7.61 -6.89 8.03
N GLY A 66 -6.31 -7.18 7.96
CA GLY A 66 -5.77 -8.27 7.14
C GLY A 66 -5.31 -7.85 5.74
N ALA A 67 -4.89 -6.59 5.54
CA ALA A 67 -4.05 -6.26 4.39
C ALA A 67 -2.70 -7.01 4.47
N HIS A 68 -2.14 -7.35 3.30
CA HIS A 68 -0.97 -8.23 3.20
C HIS A 68 0.35 -7.45 3.11
N TYR A 69 0.32 -6.26 2.51
CA TYR A 69 1.48 -5.37 2.32
C TYR A 69 1.11 -3.92 2.63
N VAL A 70 2.10 -3.14 3.04
CA VAL A 70 1.97 -1.69 3.23
C VAL A 70 2.41 -0.97 1.95
N GLY A 71 1.57 -0.08 1.45
CA GLY A 71 1.89 0.74 0.28
C GLY A 71 2.25 2.19 0.64
N GLY A 72 2.79 2.89 -0.36
CA GLY A 72 3.09 4.31 -0.33
C GLY A 72 3.09 4.88 -1.74
N LEU A 73 3.06 6.21 -1.86
CA LEU A 73 3.05 6.92 -3.14
C LEU A 73 3.98 8.13 -3.07
N ASP A 74 4.91 8.20 -4.02
CA ASP A 74 5.71 9.40 -4.37
C ASP A 74 6.07 10.29 -3.16
N PRO A 75 7.05 9.87 -2.33
CA PRO A 75 7.28 10.43 -1.00
C PRO A 75 7.76 11.90 -1.02
N THR A 76 8.24 12.42 -2.15
CA THR A 76 8.58 13.86 -2.31
C THR A 76 7.44 14.64 -2.94
N SER A 77 6.95 14.24 -4.12
CA SER A 77 6.02 15.06 -4.89
C SER A 77 4.60 15.04 -4.33
N VAL A 78 4.21 13.95 -3.66
CA VAL A 78 2.89 13.83 -3.03
C VAL A 78 2.99 14.18 -1.55
N ASP A 79 3.86 13.51 -0.79
CA ASP A 79 3.93 13.71 0.66
C ASP A 79 4.78 14.93 1.08
N GLY A 80 5.60 15.50 0.19
CA GLY A 80 6.42 16.68 0.48
C GLY A 80 7.55 16.44 1.50
N ALA A 81 7.71 15.21 1.99
CA ALA A 81 8.59 14.88 3.10
C ALA A 81 9.14 13.45 2.94
N MET A 82 10.10 13.28 2.04
CA MET A 82 10.58 11.96 1.57
C MET A 82 10.96 11.02 2.70
N GLU A 83 11.91 11.42 3.56
CA GLU A 83 12.40 10.58 4.67
C GLU A 83 11.27 10.22 5.63
N LYS A 84 10.45 11.19 6.02
CA LYS A 84 9.34 10.97 6.95
C LYS A 84 8.29 10.03 6.37
N SER A 85 7.93 10.18 5.09
CA SER A 85 6.94 9.33 4.42
C SER A 85 7.42 7.88 4.37
N LEU A 86 8.68 7.66 3.95
CA LEU A 86 9.30 6.34 3.92
C LEU A 86 9.40 5.75 5.33
N ASP A 87 9.89 6.50 6.31
CA ASP A 87 10.04 6.03 7.69
C ASP A 87 8.69 5.62 8.30
N THR A 88 7.63 6.42 8.10
CA THR A 88 6.28 6.07 8.57
C THR A 88 5.78 4.79 7.87
N MET A 89 5.97 4.66 6.56
CA MET A 89 5.57 3.47 5.81
C MET A 89 6.30 2.21 6.33
N PHE A 90 7.63 2.27 6.52
CA PHE A 90 8.41 1.16 7.06
C PHE A 90 8.02 0.84 8.50
N GLN A 91 7.77 1.85 9.33
CA GLN A 91 7.35 1.61 10.71
C GLN A 91 6.03 0.82 10.76
N ILE A 92 5.04 1.17 9.92
CA ILE A 92 3.80 0.38 9.82
C ILE A 92 4.13 -1.06 9.38
N ALA A 93 4.97 -1.24 8.38
CA ALA A 93 5.32 -2.56 7.87
C ALA A 93 5.99 -3.44 8.95
N LEU A 94 6.91 -2.86 9.73
CA LEU A 94 7.58 -3.50 10.86
C LEU A 94 6.60 -3.84 11.99
N ASP A 95 5.72 -2.91 12.36
CA ASP A 95 4.75 -3.09 13.44
C ASP A 95 3.80 -4.28 13.20
N TYR A 96 3.57 -4.65 11.94
CA TYR A 96 2.68 -5.75 11.55
C TYR A 96 3.39 -6.97 10.95
N ASP A 97 4.74 -6.96 10.89
CA ASP A 97 5.56 -7.99 10.23
C ASP A 97 5.07 -8.28 8.79
N LYS A 98 5.03 -7.22 7.97
CA LYS A 98 4.59 -7.27 6.56
C LYS A 98 5.60 -6.61 5.63
N GLY A 99 5.53 -7.00 4.35
CA GLY A 99 6.32 -6.35 3.30
C GLY A 99 5.76 -5.01 2.87
N VAL A 100 6.54 -4.29 2.05
CA VAL A 100 6.15 -3.02 1.43
C VAL A 100 6.03 -3.15 -0.09
N ASP A 101 5.13 -2.37 -0.68
CA ASP A 101 4.94 -2.26 -2.13
C ASP A 101 4.54 -0.82 -2.51
N ILE A 102 5.53 -0.04 -2.97
CA ILE A 102 5.39 1.41 -3.20
C ILE A 102 5.18 1.73 -4.68
N HIS A 103 4.35 2.74 -4.95
CA HIS A 103 4.34 3.42 -6.24
C HIS A 103 5.35 4.57 -6.21
N LEU A 104 6.40 4.44 -7.03
CA LEU A 104 7.43 5.46 -7.21
C LEU A 104 7.49 5.88 -8.69
N HIS A 105 6.75 6.94 -9.02
CA HIS A 105 6.74 7.57 -10.33
C HIS A 105 7.75 8.72 -10.43
N GLU A 106 8.27 9.16 -9.28
CA GLU A 106 9.27 10.22 -9.20
C GLU A 106 10.48 9.89 -10.08
N THR A 107 10.81 10.80 -10.99
CA THR A 107 11.98 10.67 -11.85
C THR A 107 13.25 11.15 -11.12
N THR A 108 14.40 11.01 -11.77
CA THR A 108 15.66 11.52 -11.25
C THR A 108 15.63 13.05 -11.11
N PRO A 109 16.17 13.63 -10.01
CA PRO A 109 16.97 12.98 -8.96
C PRO A 109 16.16 12.43 -7.77
N ALA A 110 14.89 12.81 -7.60
CA ALA A 110 14.09 12.46 -6.43
C ALA A 110 13.87 10.94 -6.28
N GLY A 111 13.52 10.23 -7.37
CA GLY A 111 13.31 8.79 -7.32
C GLY A 111 14.56 8.00 -6.91
N VAL A 112 15.75 8.45 -7.33
CA VAL A 112 17.03 7.81 -6.92
C VAL A 112 17.28 8.01 -5.43
N ALA A 113 17.05 9.22 -4.91
CA ALA A 113 17.18 9.49 -3.49
C ALA A 113 16.22 8.63 -2.64
N ALA A 114 14.96 8.48 -3.09
CA ALA A 114 13.98 7.64 -2.41
C ALA A 114 14.44 6.16 -2.33
N ILE A 115 14.96 5.61 -3.43
CA ILE A 115 15.49 4.23 -3.45
C ILE A 115 16.72 4.09 -2.53
N ILE A 116 17.63 5.07 -2.52
CA ILE A 116 18.81 5.05 -1.64
C ILE A 116 18.42 5.05 -0.17
N ILE A 117 17.38 5.80 0.21
CA ILE A 117 16.87 5.82 1.58
C ILE A 117 16.21 4.49 1.93
N TRP A 118 15.39 3.94 1.02
CA TRP A 118 14.76 2.63 1.20
C TRP A 118 15.79 1.55 1.49
N LEU A 119 16.86 1.42 0.70
CA LEU A 119 17.88 0.38 0.88
C LEU A 119 18.62 0.44 2.23
N LYS A 120 18.45 1.52 3.00
CA LYS A 120 19.04 1.70 4.34
C LYS A 120 18.07 1.37 5.48
N ARG A 121 16.89 0.83 5.17
CA ARG A 121 15.84 0.47 6.13
C ARG A 121 15.62 -1.04 6.16
#